data_AF-W7JMT2-F1
#
_entry.id   AF-W7JMT2-F1
#
_cell.length_a   1.000
_cell.length_b   1.000
_cell.length_c   1.000
_cell.angle_alpha   90.00
_cell.angle_beta   90.00
_cell.angle_gamma   90.00
#
_symmetry.space_group_name_H-M   'P 1'
#
loop_
_entity.id
_entity.type
_entity.pdbx_description
1 polymer ?
#
loop_
_entity_poly.entity_id
_entity_poly.type
_entity_poly.pdbx_seq_one_letter_code
_entity_poly.pdbx_strand_id
1 'polypeptide(L)'
;MYHCNIQILLIRKRIFYIIDSPKKSRSGLQEDKALLKLRACLSCRMLKSESEFYQNGCINCKFLQLAGDRHRIHDCTTENFNGFMAITTPNKSWMAQYNDLSKYAPGFYALQVIGELPESIRDLKPNY
;
A
#
# COMPACT_ATOMS: atom_id res chain seq x y z
N MET A 1 -12.80 35.44 3.00
CA MET A 1 -11.36 35.16 3.10
C MET A 1 -11.11 34.44 4.40
N TYR A 2 -11.39 33.13 4.45
CA TYR A 2 -11.14 32.35 5.66
C TYR A 2 -9.72 31.81 5.61
N HIS A 3 -8.84 32.50 6.33
CA HIS A 3 -7.55 31.98 6.76
C HIS A 3 -7.77 30.66 7.51
N CYS A 4 -7.13 29.58 7.05
CA CYS A 4 -6.86 28.42 7.88
C CYS A 4 -5.37 28.10 7.72
N ASN A 5 -4.61 28.27 8.80
CA ASN A 5 -3.18 28.03 8.88
C ASN A 5 -2.87 26.54 8.80
N ILE A 6 -2.85 25.99 7.58
CA ILE A 6 -2.29 24.68 7.29
C ILE A 6 -1.52 24.85 5.97
N GLN A 7 -0.25 24.43 5.92
CA GLN A 7 0.62 24.62 4.77
C GLN A 7 0.10 23.80 3.58
N ILE A 8 -0.46 24.51 2.61
CA ILE A 8 -1.19 24.01 1.46
C ILE A 8 -0.31 24.16 0.21
N LEU A 9 -0.02 23.07 -0.51
CA LEU A 9 0.36 23.15 -1.92
C LEU A 9 -0.88 22.81 -2.78
N LEU A 10 -1.57 23.85 -3.25
CA LEU A 10 -2.80 23.78 -4.05
C LEU A 10 -2.46 23.79 -5.55
N ILE A 11 -2.71 22.70 -6.27
CA ILE A 11 -3.11 22.79 -7.68
C ILE A 11 -4.33 21.88 -7.93
N ARG A 12 -5.51 22.51 -7.99
CA ARG A 12 -6.78 22.08 -8.61
C ARG A 12 -7.50 20.83 -8.06
N LYS A 13 -8.21 21.05 -6.94
CA LYS A 13 -9.59 20.57 -6.65
C LYS A 13 -9.87 19.05 -6.68
N ARG A 14 -9.07 18.20 -6.04
CA ARG A 14 -9.53 16.90 -5.49
C ARG A 14 -8.88 16.63 -4.14
N ILE A 15 -9.71 16.19 -3.20
CA ILE A 15 -9.37 15.90 -1.80
C ILE A 15 -8.30 14.79 -1.76
N PHE A 16 -7.18 15.06 -1.07
CA PHE A 16 -6.26 14.02 -0.62
C PHE A 16 -6.43 13.85 0.88
N TYR A 17 -6.95 12.69 1.30
CA TYR A 17 -6.82 12.24 2.67
C TYR A 17 -5.41 11.66 2.83
N ILE A 18 -4.47 12.48 3.30
CA ILE A 18 -3.30 11.95 4.01
C ILE A 18 -3.82 11.66 5.41
N ILE A 19 -3.91 10.38 5.78
CA ILE A 19 -4.19 10.00 7.16
C ILE A 19 -2.87 10.19 7.90
N ASP A 20 -2.65 11.40 8.42
CA ASP A 20 -1.54 11.64 9.35
C ASP A 20 -1.72 10.71 10.55
N SER A 21 -0.77 9.80 10.73
CA SER A 21 -0.74 8.92 11.90
C SER A 21 -0.57 9.79 13.16
N PRO A 22 -1.47 9.73 14.15
CA PRO A 22 -1.37 10.59 15.32
C PRO A 22 -0.12 10.25 16.13
N LYS A 23 0.60 11.29 16.56
CA LYS A 23 1.75 11.18 17.46
C LYS A 23 1.34 10.46 18.75
N LYS A 24 2.04 9.36 19.04
CA LYS A 24 1.90 8.45 20.18
C LYS A 24 1.83 9.20 21.53
N SER A 25 0.66 9.23 22.17
CA SER A 25 0.53 9.51 23.60
C SER A 25 0.60 8.19 24.39
N ARG A 26 1.38 8.19 25.47
CA ARG A 26 1.57 7.07 26.40
C ARG A 26 0.30 6.90 27.25
N SER A 27 -0.39 5.76 27.15
CA SER A 27 -0.97 4.99 28.27
C SER A 27 -1.82 3.83 27.71
N GLY A 28 -1.82 2.70 28.43
CA GLY A 28 -2.16 1.38 27.91
C GLY A 28 -3.61 1.16 27.49
N LEU A 29 -3.75 0.53 26.32
CA LEU A 29 -4.85 -0.36 25.93
C LEU A 29 -4.18 -1.58 25.27
N GLN A 30 -3.92 -2.59 26.09
CA GLN A 30 -3.40 -3.87 25.60
C GLN A 30 -4.58 -4.73 25.16
N GLU A 31 -5.29 -4.33 24.10
CA GLU A 31 -6.40 -5.12 23.53
C GLU A 31 -6.71 -4.83 22.04
N ASP A 32 -5.69 -4.44 21.26
CA ASP A 32 -5.76 -4.34 19.78
C ASP A 32 -4.98 -5.48 19.09
N LYS A 33 -4.88 -6.65 19.74
CA LYS A 33 -4.04 -7.79 19.30
C LYS A 33 -4.59 -8.60 18.13
N ALA A 34 -5.53 -8.04 17.38
CA ALA A 34 -5.89 -8.48 16.04
C ALA A 34 -6.16 -7.29 15.11
N LEU A 35 -5.43 -6.17 15.27
CA LEU A 35 -5.23 -5.24 14.17
C LEU A 35 -4.80 -6.08 12.96
N LEU A 36 -5.66 -6.15 11.95
CA LEU A 36 -5.48 -6.95 10.75
C LEU A 36 -4.04 -6.75 10.28
N LYS A 37 -3.22 -7.80 10.39
CA LYS A 37 -1.80 -7.72 10.10
C LYS A 37 -1.63 -7.53 8.60
N LEU A 38 -1.55 -6.27 8.19
CA LEU A 38 -1.44 -5.90 6.79
C LEU A 38 -0.04 -6.21 6.29
N ARG A 39 0.03 -6.64 5.04
CA ARG A 39 1.27 -6.85 4.30
C ARG A 39 1.23 -6.01 3.04
N ALA A 40 2.36 -5.43 2.67
CA ALA A 40 2.56 -4.71 1.42
C ALA A 40 3.22 -5.63 0.39
N CYS A 41 2.67 -5.67 -0.83
CA CYS A 41 3.33 -6.34 -1.95
C CYS A 41 4.65 -5.63 -2.29
N LEU A 42 5.76 -6.36 -2.32
CA LEU A 42 7.09 -5.81 -2.63
C LEU A 42 7.21 -5.29 -4.07
N SER A 43 6.32 -5.71 -4.98
CA SER A 43 6.34 -5.28 -6.38
C SER A 43 5.50 -4.03 -6.65
N CYS A 44 4.26 -3.97 -6.15
CA CYS A 44 3.30 -2.90 -6.47
C CYS A 44 2.84 -2.07 -5.27
N ARG A 45 3.27 -2.41 -4.05
CA ARG A 45 2.92 -1.75 -2.78
C ARG A 45 1.47 -1.88 -2.32
N MET A 46 0.66 -2.73 -2.97
CA MET A 46 -0.72 -2.97 -2.53
C MET A 46 -0.74 -3.59 -1.12
N LEU A 47 -1.63 -3.06 -0.28
CA LEU A 47 -1.87 -3.52 1.09
C LEU A 47 -3.09 -4.43 1.15
N LYS A 48 -2.92 -5.59 1.78
CA LYS A 48 -3.98 -6.54 2.14
C LYS A 48 -3.59 -7.32 3.38
N SER A 49 -4.54 -8.01 4.01
CA SER A 49 -4.22 -9.05 4.99
C SER A 49 -3.53 -10.25 4.32
N GLU A 50 -2.79 -11.04 5.10
CA GLU A 50 -2.22 -12.31 4.63
C GLU A 50 -3.30 -13.25 4.07
N SER A 51 -4.45 -13.33 4.73
CA SER A 51 -5.59 -14.15 4.31
C SER A 51 -6.14 -13.73 2.94
N GLU A 52 -6.23 -12.44 2.65
CA GLU A 52 -6.69 -11.95 1.34
C GLU A 52 -5.66 -12.22 0.23
N PHE A 53 -4.36 -12.14 0.54
CA PHE A 53 -3.32 -12.59 -0.38
C PHE A 53 -3.40 -14.11 -0.62
N TYR A 54 -3.67 -14.89 0.41
CA TYR A 54 -3.82 -16.34 0.30
C TYR A 54 -5.02 -16.73 -0.57
N GLN A 55 -6.15 -16.06 -0.41
CA GLN A 55 -7.37 -16.37 -1.16
C GLN A 55 -7.30 -15.90 -2.62
N ASN A 56 -6.86 -14.66 -2.85
CA ASN A 56 -7.02 -13.99 -4.14
C ASN A 56 -5.71 -13.54 -4.78
N GLY A 57 -4.60 -13.65 -4.06
CA GLY A 57 -3.31 -13.11 -4.48
C GLY A 57 -3.27 -11.58 -4.64
N CYS A 58 -2.21 -11.13 -5.29
CA CYS A 58 -2.06 -9.73 -5.68
C CYS A 58 -2.77 -9.49 -7.02
N ILE A 59 -3.75 -8.58 -7.05
CA ILE A 59 -4.50 -8.26 -8.27
C ILE A 59 -3.62 -7.64 -9.36
N ASN A 60 -2.60 -6.90 -8.95
CA ASN A 60 -1.67 -6.20 -9.86
C ASN A 60 -0.51 -7.09 -10.33
N CYS A 61 -0.13 -8.09 -9.54
CA CYS A 61 1.11 -8.86 -9.73
C CYS A 61 0.80 -10.35 -9.88
N LYS A 62 0.03 -10.71 -10.91
CA LYS A 62 -0.38 -12.10 -11.16
C LYS A 62 0.82 -13.06 -11.32
N PHE A 63 1.94 -12.56 -11.86
CA PHE A 63 3.19 -13.33 -12.00
C PHE A 63 3.77 -13.82 -10.66
N LEU A 64 3.41 -13.18 -9.55
CA LEU A 64 3.83 -13.62 -8.22
C LEU A 64 3.10 -14.88 -7.76
N GLN A 65 1.96 -15.27 -8.35
CA GLN A 65 1.25 -16.53 -8.04
C GLN A 65 1.08 -16.79 -6.52
N LEU A 66 0.59 -15.79 -5.79
CA LEU A 66 0.53 -15.83 -4.31
C LEU A 66 -0.63 -16.68 -3.76
N ALA A 67 -1.69 -16.87 -4.53
CA ALA A 67 -2.90 -17.54 -4.04
C ALA A 67 -2.60 -19.02 -3.71
N GLY A 68 -3.02 -19.48 -2.55
CA GLY A 68 -2.79 -20.84 -2.07
C GLY A 68 -1.39 -21.11 -1.50
N ASP A 69 -0.44 -20.18 -1.60
CA ASP A 69 0.97 -20.38 -1.18
C ASP A 69 1.41 -19.35 -0.13
N ARG A 70 1.40 -19.75 1.15
CA ARG A 70 1.82 -18.89 2.26
C ARG A 70 3.31 -18.58 2.23
N HIS A 71 4.16 -19.52 1.83
CA HIS A 71 5.60 -19.29 1.77
C HIS A 71 5.90 -18.17 0.78
N ARG A 72 5.29 -18.27 -0.41
CA ARG A 72 5.46 -17.28 -1.47
C ARG A 72 4.88 -15.91 -1.08
N ILE A 73 3.81 -15.86 -0.28
CA ILE A 73 3.32 -14.61 0.31
C ILE A 73 4.38 -13.99 1.22
N HIS A 74 5.01 -14.77 2.10
CA HIS A 74 6.05 -14.24 2.99
C HIS A 74 7.28 -13.73 2.23
N ASP A 75 7.66 -14.37 1.14
CA ASP A 75 8.79 -13.94 0.29
C ASP A 75 8.48 -12.70 -0.55
N CYS A 76 7.23 -12.53 -0.98
CA CYS A 76 6.83 -11.49 -1.93
C CYS A 76 6.14 -10.27 -1.30
N THR A 77 5.90 -10.30 0.02
CA THR A 77 5.20 -9.24 0.76
C THR A 77 5.90 -8.97 2.09
N THR A 78 5.74 -7.76 2.62
CA THR A 78 6.38 -7.35 3.88
C THR A 78 5.38 -6.69 4.82
N GLU A 79 5.56 -6.87 6.12
CA GLU A 79 4.83 -6.11 7.15
C GLU A 79 5.52 -4.77 7.44
N ASN A 80 6.75 -4.59 6.95
CA ASN A 80 7.53 -3.39 7.18
C ASN A 80 7.27 -2.37 6.06
N PHE A 81 6.23 -1.56 6.25
CA PHE A 81 5.88 -0.46 5.36
C PHE A 81 5.54 0.78 6.20
N ASN A 82 5.68 1.97 5.60
CA ASN A 82 5.37 3.23 6.26
C ASN A 82 4.29 3.97 5.48
N GLY A 83 3.22 4.34 6.21
CA GLY A 83 2.10 5.11 5.70
C GLY A 83 1.31 4.40 4.61
N PHE A 84 0.10 4.88 4.33
CA PHE A 84 -0.71 4.32 3.26
C PHE A 84 -1.61 5.36 2.61
N MET A 85 -2.06 5.03 1.40
CA MET A 85 -2.95 5.83 0.57
C MET A 85 -4.11 4.96 0.10
N ALA A 86 -5.32 5.51 0.11
CA ALA A 86 -6.47 4.92 -0.56
C ALA A 86 -6.62 5.53 -1.95
N ILE A 87 -6.56 4.70 -3.00
CA ILE A 87 -6.73 5.13 -4.39
C ILE A 87 -8.02 4.56 -4.95
N THR A 88 -8.98 5.42 -5.24
CA THR A 88 -10.28 5.03 -5.83
C THR A 88 -10.28 5.14 -7.35
N THR A 89 -9.61 6.17 -7.89
CA THR A 89 -9.52 6.41 -9.35
C THR A 89 -8.06 6.64 -9.77
N PRO A 90 -7.26 5.58 -10.00
CA PRO A 90 -5.83 5.65 -10.31
C PRO A 90 -5.50 6.59 -11.48
N ASN A 91 -6.17 6.44 -12.63
CA ASN A 91 -5.91 7.22 -13.83
C ASN A 91 -6.22 8.73 -13.71
N LYS A 92 -7.00 9.14 -12.70
CA LYS A 92 -7.46 10.54 -12.53
C LYS A 92 -6.92 11.20 -11.25
N SER A 93 -6.09 10.50 -10.49
CA SER A 93 -5.57 10.99 -9.21
C SER A 93 -4.13 11.46 -9.39
N TRP A 94 -3.86 12.73 -9.08
CA TRP A 94 -2.50 13.26 -9.12
C TRP A 94 -1.54 12.50 -8.19
N MET A 95 -1.95 12.16 -6.96
CA MET A 95 -1.10 11.35 -6.07
C MET A 95 -0.83 9.96 -6.64
N ALA A 96 -1.80 9.35 -7.33
CA ALA A 96 -1.56 8.05 -7.96
C ALA A 96 -0.53 8.18 -9.10
N GLN A 97 -0.62 9.24 -9.91
CA GLN A 97 0.36 9.54 -10.96
C GLN A 97 1.74 9.86 -10.39
N TYR A 98 1.81 10.74 -9.40
CA TYR A 98 3.05 11.12 -8.72
C TYR A 98 3.78 9.93 -8.10
N ASN A 99 3.03 8.92 -7.65
CA ASN A 99 3.58 7.70 -7.09
C ASN A 99 3.76 6.56 -8.12
N ASP A 100 3.55 6.74 -9.43
CA ASP A 100 3.57 5.63 -10.42
C ASP A 100 2.59 4.48 -10.07
N LEU A 101 1.40 4.84 -9.57
CA LEU A 101 0.32 3.91 -9.22
C LEU A 101 -0.87 3.97 -10.18
N SER A 102 -0.83 4.82 -11.21
CA SER A 102 -1.94 5.00 -12.15
C SER A 102 -2.34 3.73 -12.90
N LYS A 103 -1.37 2.85 -13.17
CA LYS A 103 -1.56 1.59 -13.90
C LYS A 103 -2.22 0.48 -13.07
N TYR A 104 -2.31 0.65 -11.76
CA TYR A 104 -2.79 -0.39 -10.85
C TYR A 104 -4.28 -0.26 -10.52
N ALA A 105 -4.86 -1.34 -9.99
CA ALA A 105 -6.27 -1.36 -9.61
C ALA A 105 -6.56 -0.43 -8.41
N PRO A 106 -7.81 0.05 -8.23
CA PRO A 106 -8.21 0.75 -7.02
C PRO A 106 -7.96 -0.09 -5.75
N GLY A 107 -7.55 0.56 -4.66
CA GLY A 107 -7.25 -0.11 -3.40
C GLY A 107 -6.34 0.70 -2.47
N PHE A 108 -5.86 0.04 -1.42
CA PHE A 108 -4.89 0.60 -0.48
C PHE A 108 -3.46 0.29 -0.90
N TYR A 109 -2.59 1.29 -0.83
CA TYR A 109 -1.19 1.19 -1.20
C TYR A 109 -0.31 1.80 -0.12
N ALA A 110 0.84 1.19 0.16
CA ALA A 110 1.83 1.77 1.04
C ALA A 110 2.52 2.98 0.38
N LEU A 111 2.87 4.00 1.18
CA LEU A 111 3.71 5.11 0.71
C LEU A 111 5.14 4.61 0.47
N GLN A 112 5.69 3.90 1.46
CA GLN A 112 7.01 3.28 1.40
C GLN A 112 6.94 1.82 1.82
N VAL A 113 7.71 0.96 1.15
CA VAL A 113 7.81 -0.48 1.43
C VAL A 113 9.27 -0.83 1.67
N ILE A 114 9.56 -1.61 2.70
CA ILE A 114 10.91 -2.02 3.09
C ILE A 114 11.08 -3.52 2.81
N GLY A 115 12.04 -3.83 1.94
CA GLY A 115 12.36 -5.16 1.46
C GLY A 115 12.46 -5.20 -0.06
N GLU A 116 13.03 -6.27 -0.60
CA GLU A 116 13.16 -6.49 -2.03
C GLU A 116 12.68 -7.89 -2.39
N LEU A 117 12.15 -8.03 -3.60
CA LEU A 117 11.82 -9.36 -4.12
C LEU A 117 13.11 -10.18 -4.31
N PRO A 118 13.06 -11.50 -4.02
CA PRO A 118 14.13 -12.40 -4.41
C PRO A 118 14.45 -12.27 -5.91
N GLU A 119 15.73 -12.37 -6.25
CA GLU A 119 16.23 -12.19 -7.63
C GLU A 119 15.51 -13.10 -8.63
N SER A 120 15.32 -14.37 -8.27
CA SER A 120 14.59 -15.36 -9.07
C SER A 120 13.15 -14.99 -9.42
N ILE A 121 12.53 -14.10 -8.64
CA ILE A 121 11.16 -13.60 -8.86
C ILE A 121 11.19 -12.24 -9.56
N ARG A 122 12.19 -11.42 -9.28
CA ARG A 122 12.36 -10.08 -9.88
C ARG A 122 12.50 -10.18 -11.40
N ASP A 123 13.20 -11.19 -11.90
CA ASP A 123 13.42 -11.40 -13.34
C ASP A 123 12.15 -11.85 -14.08
N LEU A 124 11.15 -12.37 -13.34
CA LEU A 124 9.84 -12.74 -13.88
C LEU A 124 8.93 -11.53 -14.06
N LYS A 125 9.30 -10.35 -13.53
CA LYS A 125 8.50 -9.15 -13.67
C LYS A 125 8.47 -8.77 -15.15
N PRO A 126 7.31 -8.79 -15.82
CA PRO A 126 7.25 -8.37 -17.20
C PRO A 126 7.69 -6.90 -17.29
N ASN A 127 8.60 -6.61 -18.21
CA ASN A 127 8.95 -5.25 -18.58
C ASN A 127 7.69 -4.61 -19.17
N TYR A 128 7.08 -3.69 -18.41
CA TYR A 128 5.97 -2.84 -18.85
C TYR A 128 6.42 -1.39 -18.78
#